data_AF-A0A818MFP0-F1
#
_entry.id   AF-A0A818MFP0-F1
#
_cell.length_a   1.000
_cell.length_b   1.000
_cell.length_c   1.000
_cell.angle_alpha   90.00
_cell.angle_beta   90.00
_cell.angle_gamma   90.00
#
_symmetry.space_group_name_H-M   'P 1'
#
loop_
_entity.id
_entity.type
_entity.pdbx_description
1 polymer ?
#
loop_
_entity_poly.entity_id
_entity_poly.type
_entity_poly.pdbx_seq_one_letter_code
_entity_poly.pdbx_strand_id
1 'polypeptide(L)' 'MAKVLFGLHFVDHPPTHRRSTWRKLVSSQRKKAIMACFRMAPLHSVTRHRAMNMFLRAYRELWLEAEEDIRARLIEDLC' A
#
# COMPACT_ATOMS: atom_id res chain seq x y z
N MET A 1 42.58 -34.82 11.59
CA MET A 1 41.25 -35.21 12.11
C MET A 1 40.30 -34.05 12.39
N ALA A 2 40.76 -32.86 12.78
CA ALA A 2 39.87 -31.71 13.05
C ALA A 2 38.98 -31.28 11.87
N LYS A 3 39.48 -31.28 10.63
CA LYS A 3 38.69 -30.92 9.43
C LYS A 3 37.54 -31.88 9.12
N VAL A 4 37.72 -33.18 9.41
CA VAL A 4 36.70 -34.21 9.19
C VAL A 4 35.58 -34.07 10.22
N LEU A 5 35.94 -33.86 11.49
CA LEU A 5 34.98 -33.59 12.57
C LEU A 5 34.22 -32.28 12.35
N PHE A 6 34.90 -31.24 11.86
CA PHE A 6 34.27 -29.97 11.49
C PHE A 6 33.29 -30.15 10.32
N GLY A 7 33.65 -30.97 9.32
CA GLY A 7 32.75 -31.33 8.23
C GLY A 7 31.50 -32.07 8.70
N LEU A 8 31.66 -33.10 9.53
CA LEU A 8 30.53 -33.85 10.11
C LEU A 8 29.59 -32.95 10.92
N HIS A 9 30.14 -32.05 11.74
CA HIS A 9 29.34 -31.10 12.52
C HIS A 9 28.43 -30.24 11.65
N PHE A 10 28.87 -29.80 10.47
CA PHE A 10 28.03 -29.03 9.52
C PHE A 10 27.01 -29.87 8.77
N VAL A 11 27.24 -31.18 8.64
CA VAL A 11 26.29 -32.13 8.05
C VAL A 11 25.18 -32.45 9.05
N ASP A 12 25.54 -32.69 10.32
CA ASP A 12 24.60 -32.95 11.42
C ASP A 12 23.84 -31.68 11.86
N HIS A 13 24.49 -30.51 11.76
CA HIS A 13 23.93 -29.21 12.08
C HIS A 13 23.99 -28.30 10.86
N PRO A 14 23.13 -28.54 9.83
CA PRO A 14 23.10 -27.68 8.67
C PRO A 14 22.82 -26.24 9.12
N PRO A 15 23.66 -25.26 8.73
CA PRO A 15 23.47 -23.87 9.14
C PRO A 15 22.12 -23.39 8.62
N THR A 16 21.18 -23.21 9.56
CA THR A 16 19.80 -22.77 9.33
C THR A 16 19.74 -21.42 8.60
N HIS A 17 20.83 -20.66 8.64
CA HIS A 17 20.96 -19.33 8.06
C HIS A 17 21.00 -19.31 6.52
N ARG A 18 21.29 -20.44 5.83
CA ARG A 18 21.43 -20.44 4.34
C ARG A 18 20.27 -21.07 3.57
N ARG A 19 19.29 -21.70 4.22
CA ARG A 19 18.17 -22.38 3.53
C ARG A 19 16.97 -21.49 3.19
N SER A 20 16.96 -20.21 3.58
CA SER A 20 15.77 -19.35 3.38
C SER A 20 16.06 -17.98 2.76
N THR A 21 17.21 -17.79 2.11
CA THR A 21 17.46 -16.61 1.29
C THR A 21 16.80 -16.69 -0.10
N TRP A 22 15.72 -17.48 -0.24
CA TRP A 22 14.67 -17.15 -1.19
C TRP A 22 14.14 -15.77 -0.77
N ARG A 23 14.75 -14.71 -1.30
CA ARG A 23 14.39 -13.33 -0.96
C ARG A 23 12.89 -13.18 -1.14
N LYS A 24 12.15 -12.99 -0.04
CA LYS A 24 10.71 -12.74 -0.08
C LYS A 24 10.50 -11.46 -0.88
N LEU A 25 10.08 -11.59 -2.13
CA LEU A 25 9.84 -10.46 -3.05
C LEU A 25 8.68 -9.56 -2.59
N VAL A 26 7.84 -10.09 -1.70
CA VAL A 26 6.65 -9.41 -1.17
C VAL A 26 6.70 -9.45 0.35
N SER A 27 6.66 -8.27 0.97
CA SER A 27 6.59 -8.13 2.42
C SER A 27 5.27 -8.72 2.97
N SER A 28 5.29 -9.13 4.24
CA SER A 28 4.07 -9.63 4.92
C SER A 28 2.94 -8.58 4.89
N GLN A 29 3.28 -7.30 5.06
CA GLN A 29 2.33 -6.20 4.99
C GLN A 29 1.67 -6.08 3.61
N ARG A 30 2.44 -6.19 2.52
CA ARG A 30 1.90 -6.13 1.16
C ARG A 30 0.96 -7.31 0.88
N LYS A 31 1.28 -8.51 1.38
CA LYS A 31 0.36 -9.66 1.32
C LYS A 31 -0.95 -9.40 2.07
N LYS A 32 -0.88 -8.85 3.28
CA LYS A 32 -2.08 -8.49 4.07
C LYS A 32 -2.96 -7.46 3.34
N ALA A 33 -2.36 -6.44 2.74
CA ALA A 33 -3.08 -5.43 1.97
C ALA A 33 -3.81 -6.04 0.77
N ILE A 34 -3.14 -6.90 0.00
CA ILE A 34 -3.76 -7.63 -1.13
C ILE A 34 -4.96 -8.45 -0.67
N MET A 35 -4.81 -9.19 0.45
CA MET A 35 -5.93 -9.95 1.00
C MET A 35 -7.10 -9.08 1.46
N ALA A 36 -6.85 -7.84 1.91
CA ALA A 36 -7.91 -6.90 2.25
C ALA A 36 -8.64 -6.38 0.99
N CYS A 37 -7.92 -6.15 -0.12
CA CYS A 37 -8.51 -5.75 -1.39
C CYS A 37 -9.55 -6.76 -1.91
N PHE A 38 -9.31 -8.07 -1.73
CA PHE A 38 -10.30 -9.10 -2.09
C PHE A 38 -11.60 -9.04 -1.27
N ARG A 39 -11.61 -8.36 -0.13
CA ARG A 39 -12.80 -8.18 0.72
C ARG A 39 -13.53 -6.85 0.47
N MET A 40 -13.13 -6.11 -0.56
CA MET A 40 -13.77 -4.83 -0.87
C MET A 40 -15.21 -5.06 -1.35
N ALA A 41 -16.12 -4.21 -0.86
CA ALA A 41 -17.50 -4.19 -1.30
C ALA A 41 -17.65 -3.36 -2.59
N PRO A 42 -18.46 -3.80 -3.56
CA PRO A 42 -18.73 -3.01 -4.76
C PRO A 42 -19.53 -1.74 -4.42
N LEU A 43 -19.42 -0.70 -5.24
CA LEU A 43 -20.02 0.61 -4.93
C LEU A 43 -21.55 0.54 -4.77
N HIS A 44 -22.23 -0.29 -5.57
CA HIS A 44 -23.69 -0.44 -5.52
C HIS A 44 -24.22 -1.06 -4.21
N SER A 45 -23.37 -1.77 -3.46
CA SER A 45 -23.75 -2.35 -2.16
C SER A 45 -23.44 -1.41 -0.98
N VAL A 46 -22.87 -0.24 -1.23
CA VAL A 46 -22.55 0.75 -0.19
C VAL A 46 -23.79 1.55 0.18
N THR A 47 -23.95 1.85 1.47
CA THR A 47 -25.04 2.72 1.94
C THR A 47 -24.96 4.10 1.30
N ARG A 48 -26.10 4.69 0.94
CA ARG A 48 -26.16 5.96 0.19
C ARG A 48 -25.35 7.09 0.85
N HIS A 49 -25.46 7.26 2.18
CA HIS A 49 -24.72 8.30 2.91
C HIS A 49 -23.20 8.14 2.77
N ARG A 50 -22.70 6.90 2.76
CA ARG A 50 -21.27 6.62 2.65
C ARG A 50 -20.79 6.86 1.22
N ALA A 51 -21.60 6.49 0.23
CA ALA A 51 -21.33 6.82 -1.17
C ALA A 51 -21.31 8.35 -1.40
N MET A 52 -22.25 9.09 -0.82
CA MET A 52 -22.28 10.56 -0.87
C MET A 52 -21.02 11.17 -0.26
N ASN A 53 -20.57 10.71 0.91
CA ASN A 53 -19.34 11.21 1.53
C ASN A 53 -18.10 10.95 0.66
N MET A 54 -18.01 9.78 0.02
CA MET A 54 -16.93 9.49 -0.93
C MET A 54 -16.99 10.42 -2.15
N PHE A 55 -18.19 10.62 -2.71
CA PHE A 55 -18.41 11.48 -3.86
C PHE A 55 -18.06 12.94 -3.57
N LEU A 56 -18.55 13.52 -2.48
CA LEU A 56 -18.31 14.93 -2.14
C LEU A 56 -16.82 15.24 -1.98
N ARG A 57 -16.07 14.33 -1.37
CA ARG A 57 -14.61 14.47 -1.25
C ARG A 57 -13.93 14.49 -2.62
N ALA A 58 -14.25 13.50 -3.47
CA ALA A 58 -13.67 13.40 -4.80
C ALA A 58 -14.06 14.60 -5.69
N TYR A 59 -15.30 15.07 -5.60
CA TYR A 59 -15.79 16.23 -6.34
C TYR A 59 -15.02 17.50 -5.97
N ARG A 60 -14.79 17.72 -4.67
CA ARG A 60 -13.98 18.87 -4.23
C ARG A 60 -12.56 18.79 -4.77
N GLU A 61 -11.88 17.66 -4.57
CA GLU A 61 -10.45 17.50 -4.88
C GLU A 61 -10.16 17.45 -6.39
N LEU A 62 -11.08 16.89 -7.19
CA LEU A 62 -10.85 16.69 -8.63
C LEU A 62 -11.46 17.78 -9.51
N TRP A 63 -12.49 18.48 -9.02
CA TRP A 63 -13.23 19.47 -9.81
C TRP A 63 -13.10 20.87 -9.22
N LEU A 64 -13.49 21.07 -7.95
CA LEU A 64 -13.53 22.41 -7.36
C LEU A 64 -12.14 23.01 -7.14
N GLU A 65 -11.15 22.20 -6.76
CA GLU A 65 -9.76 22.66 -6.60
C GLU A 65 -9.06 22.93 -7.94
N ALA A 66 -9.53 22.33 -9.03
CA ALA A 66 -9.01 22.57 -10.37
C ALA A 66 -9.64 23.81 -11.04
N GLU A 67 -10.74 24.33 -10.50
CA GLU A 67 -11.42 25.52 -10.99
C GLU A 67 -10.62 26.77 -10.60
N GLU A 68 -10.42 27.70 -11.54
CA GLU A 68 -9.69 28.94 -11.27
C GLU A 68 -10.36 29.76 -10.17
N ASP A 69 -9.58 30.24 -9.19
CA ASP A 69 -10.11 31.07 -8.11
C ASP A 69 -10.50 32.44 -8.67
N ILE A 70 -11.80 32.63 -8.86
CA ILE A 70 -12.42 33.89 -9.32
C ILE A 70 -11.98 35.07 -8.44
N ARG A 71 -11.62 34.84 -7.16
CA ARG A 71 -11.13 35.90 -6.27
C ARG A 71 -9.75 36.43 -6.66
N ALA A 72 -8.92 35.65 -7.36
CA ALA A 72 -7.64 36.13 -7.86
C ALA A 72 -7.85 37.25 -8.89
N ARG A 73 -8.86 37.12 -9.76
CA ARG A 73 -9.23 38.15 -10.74
C ARG A 73 -9.76 39.44 -10.10
N LEU A 74 -10.46 39.32 -8.98
CA LEU A 74 -11.02 40.48 -8.26
C LEU A 74 -9.92 41.40 -7.70
N ILE A 75 -8.75 40.86 -7.34
CA ILE A 75 -7.63 41.65 -6.83
C ILE A 75 -6.92 42.39 -7.98
N GLU A 76 -6.82 41.76 -9.16
CA GLU A 76 -6.29 42.41 -10.36
C GLU A 76 -7.15 43.60 -10.80
N ASP A 77 -8.48 43.50 -10.69
CA ASP A 77 -9.41 44.57 -11.06
C ASP A 77 -9.41 45.76 -10.06
N LEU A 78 -8.80 45.61 -8.88
CA LEU A 78 -8.77 46.64 -7.83
C LEU A 78 -7.47 47.45 -7.78
N CYS A 79 -6.42 47.01 -8.49
CA CYS A 79 -5.11 47.66 -8.59
C CYS A 79 -4.98 48.49 -9.86
#